data_AF-A0A969T361-F1
#
_entry.id   AF-A0A969T361-F1
#
_cell.length_a   1.000
_cell.length_b   1.000
_cell.length_c   1.000
_cell.angle_alpha   90.00
_cell.angle_beta   90.00
_cell.angle_gamma   90.00
#
_symmetry.space_group_name_H-M   'P 1'
#
loop_
_entity.id
_entity.type
_entity.pdbx_description
1 polymer ?
#
loop_
_entity_poly.entity_id
_entity_poly.type
_entity_poly.pdbx_seq_one_letter_code
_entity_poly.pdbx_strand_id
1 'polypeptide(L)'
;MTGWHWWIPVFGCRLSFRRIQPKRAIFPAGIPVVIDGAEHLESWARQVLTTQVGAADWLTLQMAYPHYRERIAEAQIQLSLSLLRRPGRRLRLHQDELGILRWMRDLVVGPAVDSDMGCLDPGCPDLWRQILPALDQPHQLWSAEVLHETGQVFVQVCPVAIESALRPLWTEQPFVLVGEGLDVEREALAYRERLGLPPLTTLRFWQTAQDPLPVVVPRLPVPNSPHFQTQLGPVLKHLICEHSGSAVVLVSDRPLQAQIGAT
;
A
#
# COMPACT_ATOMS: atom_id res chain seq x y z
N MET A 1 0.80 7.83 26.69
CA MET A 1 -0.40 8.64 26.39
C MET A 1 -0.02 9.59 25.28
N THR A 2 -0.47 9.34 24.06
CA THR A 2 -0.58 10.30 22.94
C THR A 2 -1.27 9.53 21.80
N GLY A 3 -2.60 9.66 21.73
CA GLY A 3 -3.41 9.09 20.65
C GLY A 3 -3.58 10.14 19.56
N TRP A 4 -3.28 9.77 18.32
CA TRP A 4 -3.64 10.58 17.16
C TRP A 4 -5.02 10.12 16.67
N HIS A 5 -5.98 11.04 16.70
CA HIS A 5 -7.35 10.82 16.23
C HIS A 5 -7.48 11.38 14.81
N TRP A 6 -7.92 10.54 13.88
CA TRP A 6 -8.42 10.99 12.57
C TRP A 6 -9.87 10.57 12.44
N TRP A 7 -10.75 11.56 12.19
CA TRP A 7 -12.16 11.37 11.88
C TRP A 7 -12.33 11.21 10.37
N ILE A 8 -13.04 10.16 9.95
CA ILE A 8 -13.76 10.11 8.67
C ILE A 8 -15.18 9.67 9.03
N PRO A 9 -16.23 10.45 8.70
CA PRO A 9 -17.60 10.11 9.07
C PRO A 9 -18.18 9.18 8.00
N VAL A 10 -18.17 7.88 8.27
CA VAL A 10 -19.13 6.94 7.67
C VAL A 10 -19.60 6.02 8.79
N PHE A 11 -20.91 5.83 8.84
CA PHE A 11 -21.69 5.12 9.85
C PHE A 11 -20.96 4.00 10.61
N GLY A 12 -20.85 4.17 11.93
CA GLY A 12 -21.36 3.16 12.85
C GLY A 12 -20.57 1.88 13.12
N CYS A 13 -19.24 1.82 12.92
CA CYS A 13 -18.43 0.76 13.54
C CYS A 13 -17.08 1.29 14.04
N ARG A 14 -16.93 1.39 15.37
CA ARG A 14 -15.64 1.68 16.02
C ARG A 14 -14.75 0.45 15.94
N LEU A 15 -13.99 0.31 14.86
CA LEU A 15 -12.85 -0.59 14.85
C LEU A 15 -11.66 0.09 15.54
N SER A 16 -11.54 -0.11 16.84
CA SER A 16 -10.36 0.27 17.62
C SER A 16 -9.28 -0.81 17.49
N PHE A 17 -8.48 -0.74 16.42
CA PHE A 17 -7.30 -1.60 16.28
C PHE A 17 -6.17 -1.10 17.18
N ARG A 18 -6.08 -1.65 18.39
CA ARG A 18 -4.85 -1.55 19.18
C ARG A 18 -3.74 -2.29 18.43
N ARG A 19 -2.56 -1.68 18.36
CA ARG A 19 -1.30 -2.36 18.02
C ARG A 19 -1.08 -3.46 19.05
N ILE A 20 -1.61 -4.65 18.79
CA ILE A 20 -1.29 -5.84 19.56
C ILE A 20 0.15 -6.17 19.17
N GLN A 21 1.09 -5.89 20.07
CA GLN A 21 2.42 -6.48 20.00
C GLN A 21 2.23 -8.00 19.86
N PRO A 22 2.93 -8.70 18.96
CA PRO A 22 2.70 -10.11 18.73
C PRO A 22 3.29 -10.93 19.89
N LYS A 23 2.65 -10.87 21.06
CA LYS A 23 2.67 -12.01 21.99
C LYS A 23 1.81 -13.06 21.33
N ARG A 24 2.45 -14.01 20.62
CA ARG A 24 1.89 -15.25 20.04
C ARG A 24 0.39 -15.35 20.34
N ALA A 25 -0.44 -14.79 19.47
CA ALA A 25 -1.87 -15.07 19.50
C ALA A 25 -1.99 -16.51 19.03
N ILE A 26 -1.97 -17.44 19.99
CA ILE A 26 -2.31 -18.83 19.75
C ILE A 26 -3.80 -18.78 19.43
N PHE A 27 -4.14 -18.79 18.15
CA PHE A 27 -5.53 -19.00 17.76
C PHE A 27 -5.96 -20.35 18.36
N PRO A 28 -7.05 -20.38 19.16
CA PRO A 28 -7.54 -21.64 19.72
C PRO A 28 -7.90 -22.61 18.59
N ALA A 29 -7.34 -23.80 18.62
CA ALA A 29 -7.55 -24.80 17.58
C ALA A 29 -9.05 -25.15 17.44
N GLY A 30 -9.54 -25.17 16.21
CA GLY A 30 -10.89 -25.63 15.87
C GLY A 30 -11.99 -24.55 15.89
N ILE A 31 -11.68 -23.29 16.20
CA ILE A 31 -12.66 -22.19 16.08
C ILE A 31 -12.49 -21.53 14.70
N PRO A 32 -13.55 -21.49 13.85
CA PRO A 32 -13.46 -20.81 12.57
C PRO A 32 -13.30 -19.31 12.77
N VAL A 33 -12.36 -18.71 12.05
CA VAL A 33 -12.15 -17.26 12.06
C VAL A 33 -13.02 -16.60 11.01
N VAL A 34 -13.95 -15.77 11.46
CA VAL A 34 -14.79 -14.96 10.58
C VAL A 34 -14.14 -13.60 10.41
N ILE A 35 -13.84 -13.22 9.17
CA ILE A 35 -13.32 -11.90 8.79
C ILE A 35 -14.42 -11.18 8.04
N ASP A 36 -14.96 -10.14 8.67
CA ASP A 36 -15.91 -9.21 8.07
C ASP A 36 -15.15 -7.99 7.48
N GLY A 37 -15.64 -7.45 6.37
CA GLY A 37 -14.96 -6.41 5.58
C GLY A 37 -13.78 -6.94 4.74
N ALA A 38 -13.93 -8.13 4.18
CA ALA A 38 -12.86 -8.81 3.44
C ALA A 38 -12.38 -8.03 2.20
N GLU A 39 -13.15 -7.08 1.67
CA GLU A 39 -12.74 -6.15 0.61
C GLU A 39 -11.54 -5.28 0.99
N HIS A 40 -11.30 -5.06 2.28
CA HIS A 40 -10.17 -4.28 2.79
C HIS A 40 -8.96 -5.14 3.17
N LEU A 41 -9.06 -6.47 3.06
CA LEU A 41 -8.02 -7.37 3.54
C LEU A 41 -6.69 -7.19 2.79
N GLU A 42 -6.73 -6.92 1.48
CA GLU A 42 -5.51 -6.63 0.71
C GLU A 42 -4.83 -5.33 1.18
N SER A 43 -5.58 -4.24 1.32
CA SER A 43 -5.02 -2.96 1.73
C SER A 43 -4.47 -3.02 3.15
N TRP A 44 -5.19 -3.72 4.04
CA TRP A 44 -4.73 -4.01 5.40
C TRP A 44 -3.45 -4.84 5.41
N ALA A 45 -3.40 -5.94 4.66
CA ALA A 45 -2.22 -6.80 4.60
C ALA A 45 -1.00 -6.04 4.07
N ARG A 46 -1.17 -5.25 3.01
CA ARG A 46 -0.11 -4.37 2.50
C ARG A 46 0.36 -3.38 3.56
N GLN A 47 -0.54 -2.77 4.31
CA GLN A 47 -0.17 -1.84 5.38
C GLN A 47 0.64 -2.52 6.49
N VAL A 48 0.24 -3.73 6.92
CA VAL A 48 0.93 -4.48 7.96
C VAL A 48 2.29 -4.99 7.50
N LEU A 49 2.40 -5.41 6.23
CA LEU A 49 3.64 -5.91 5.64
C LEU A 49 4.58 -4.78 5.18
N THR A 50 4.11 -3.53 5.14
CA THR A 50 4.94 -2.38 4.81
C THR A 50 5.79 -2.01 6.00
N THR A 51 7.11 -2.01 5.80
CA THR A 51 8.06 -1.49 6.78
C THR A 51 8.46 -0.08 6.38
N GLN A 52 8.46 0.85 7.32
CA GLN A 52 8.73 2.27 7.08
C GLN A 52 9.92 2.74 7.92
N VAL A 53 10.79 3.53 7.31
CA VAL A 53 11.98 4.13 7.89
C VAL A 53 11.87 5.65 7.80
N GLY A 54 11.87 6.32 8.94
CA GLY A 54 11.88 7.77 9.05
C GLY A 54 13.17 8.31 9.65
N ALA A 55 13.22 9.63 9.89
CA ALA A 55 14.42 10.31 10.38
C ALA A 55 14.97 9.76 11.72
N ALA A 56 14.09 9.32 12.63
CA ALA A 56 14.49 8.74 13.91
C ALA A 56 15.22 7.39 13.75
N ASP A 57 14.83 6.61 12.75
CA ASP A 57 15.44 5.31 12.47
C ASP A 57 16.85 5.48 11.88
N TRP A 58 17.05 6.50 11.05
CA TRP A 58 18.38 6.90 10.58
C TRP A 58 19.28 7.35 11.74
N LEU A 59 18.75 8.12 12.69
CA LEU A 59 19.51 8.50 13.88
C LEU A 59 19.90 7.27 14.72
N THR A 60 18.99 6.30 14.85
CA THR A 60 19.25 5.05 15.56
C THR A 60 20.37 4.26 14.89
N LEU A 61 20.41 4.23 13.55
CA LEU A 61 21.51 3.62 12.80
C LEU A 61 22.85 4.36 13.00
N GLN A 62 22.83 5.69 12.98
CA GLN A 62 24.02 6.51 13.25
C GLN A 62 24.59 6.28 14.65
N MET A 63 23.72 6.06 15.65
CA MET A 63 24.15 5.73 17.01
C MET A 63 24.72 4.31 17.11
N ALA A 64 24.17 3.36 16.35
CA ALA A 64 24.68 1.99 16.31
C ALA A 64 26.06 1.87 15.64
N TYR A 65 26.35 2.75 14.68
CA TYR A 65 27.63 2.77 13.95
C TYR A 65 28.34 4.13 14.04
N PRO A 66 28.91 4.50 15.22
CA PRO A 66 29.52 5.82 15.42
C PRO A 66 30.66 6.13 14.44
N HIS A 67 31.45 5.13 14.04
CA HIS A 67 32.55 5.27 13.09
C HIS A 67 32.10 5.66 11.66
N TYR A 68 30.85 5.34 11.30
CA TYR A 68 30.27 5.66 10.00
C TYR A 68 29.20 6.75 10.08
N ARG A 69 29.04 7.41 11.22
CA ARG A 69 27.97 8.37 11.49
C ARG A 69 27.83 9.45 10.42
N GLU A 70 28.93 10.10 10.05
CA GLU A 70 28.93 11.17 9.03
C GLU A 70 28.55 10.64 7.65
N ARG A 71 29.06 9.46 7.29
CA ARG A 71 28.76 8.78 6.03
C ARG A 71 27.30 8.36 5.93
N ILE A 72 26.71 7.86 7.03
CA ILE A 72 25.29 7.52 7.11
C ILE A 72 24.42 8.78 7.02
N ALA A 73 24.82 9.86 7.69
CA ALA A 73 24.13 11.14 7.62
C ALA A 73 24.15 11.73 6.20
N GLU A 74 25.29 11.66 5.51
CA GLU A 74 25.42 12.09 4.12
C GLU A 74 24.49 11.29 3.19
N ALA A 75 24.45 9.96 3.31
CA ALA A 75 23.53 9.13 2.53
C ALA A 75 22.05 9.50 2.80
N GLN A 76 21.68 9.74 4.06
CA GLN A 76 20.34 10.19 4.42
C GLN A 76 19.99 11.53 3.74
N ILE A 77 20.92 12.50 3.77
CA ILE A 77 20.73 13.81 3.15
C ILE A 77 20.59 13.68 1.64
N GLN A 78 21.51 12.95 0.98
CA GLN A 78 21.48 12.73 -0.46
C GLN A 78 20.18 12.08 -0.91
N LEU A 79 19.74 11.03 -0.21
CA LEU A 79 18.48 10.34 -0.51
C LEU A 79 17.28 11.28 -0.33
N SER A 80 17.24 12.03 0.78
CA SER A 80 16.14 12.94 1.08
C SER A 80 16.04 14.07 0.05
N LEU A 81 17.18 14.66 -0.34
CA LEU A 81 17.22 15.71 -1.35
C LEU A 81 16.80 15.19 -2.73
N SER A 82 17.21 13.98 -3.11
CA SER A 82 16.77 13.35 -4.36
C SER A 82 15.24 13.21 -4.41
N LEU A 83 14.65 12.70 -3.32
CA LEU A 83 13.21 12.45 -3.23
C LEU A 83 12.39 13.74 -3.15
N LEU A 84 12.84 14.74 -2.40
CA LEU A 84 12.14 16.03 -2.26
C LEU A 84 12.09 16.84 -3.56
N ARG A 85 13.04 16.62 -4.49
CA ARG A 85 13.04 17.28 -5.81
C ARG A 85 11.99 16.73 -6.78
N ARG A 86 11.41 15.56 -6.46
CA ARG A 86 10.45 14.88 -7.35
C ARG A 86 9.02 15.26 -6.98
N PRO A 87 8.14 15.52 -7.96
CA PRO A 87 6.74 15.85 -7.68
C PRO A 87 5.97 14.61 -7.23
N GLY A 88 5.13 14.78 -6.21
CA GLY A 88 4.23 13.74 -5.70
C GLY A 88 4.50 13.34 -4.26
N ARG A 89 3.48 12.77 -3.62
CA ARG A 89 3.53 12.33 -2.21
C ARG A 89 4.07 10.91 -2.06
N ARG A 90 3.77 10.02 -3.01
CA ARG A 90 4.28 8.64 -3.00
C ARG A 90 5.11 8.41 -4.24
N LEU A 91 6.37 8.06 -4.05
CA LEU A 91 7.35 7.91 -5.11
C LEU A 91 7.89 6.50 -5.09
N ARG A 92 8.06 5.87 -6.25
CA ARG A 92 8.88 4.65 -6.35
C ARG A 92 10.35 5.06 -6.31
N LEU A 93 11.18 4.33 -5.56
CA LEU A 93 12.61 4.57 -5.56
C LEU A 93 13.21 4.20 -6.93
N HIS A 94 14.03 5.10 -7.45
CA HIS A 94 14.81 4.87 -8.67
C HIS A 94 16.10 4.09 -8.37
N GLN A 95 16.78 3.59 -9.41
CA GLN A 95 18.01 2.82 -9.25
C GLN A 95 19.11 3.61 -8.53
N ASP A 96 19.23 4.91 -8.78
CA ASP A 96 20.23 5.76 -8.12
C ASP A 96 19.95 5.88 -6.60
N GLU A 97 18.68 6.05 -6.23
CA GLU A 97 18.22 6.12 -4.83
C GLU A 97 18.40 4.77 -4.11
N LEU A 98 18.13 3.66 -4.81
CA LEU A 98 18.46 2.31 -4.32
C LEU A 98 19.98 2.11 -4.20
N GLY A 99 20.77 2.72 -5.08
CA GLY A 99 22.23 2.71 -5.02
C GLY A 99 22.77 3.31 -3.72
N ILE A 100 22.16 4.41 -3.24
CA ILE A 100 22.49 5.02 -1.94
C ILE A 100 22.24 4.03 -0.80
N LEU A 101 21.09 3.35 -0.80
CA LEU A 101 20.73 2.37 0.22
C LEU A 101 21.63 1.13 0.20
N ARG A 102 22.01 0.64 -1.00
CA ARG A 102 22.97 -0.47 -1.17
C ARG A 102 24.35 -0.09 -0.69
N TRP A 103 24.84 1.09 -1.06
CA TRP A 103 26.11 1.60 -0.57
C TRP A 103 26.13 1.69 0.96
N MET A 104 25.04 2.18 1.57
CA MET A 104 24.93 2.26 3.03
C MET A 104 24.90 0.87 3.67
N ARG A 105 24.20 -0.10 3.08
CA ARG A 105 24.26 -1.50 3.52
C ARG A 105 25.69 -2.01 3.49
N ASP A 106 26.40 -1.84 2.39
CA ASP A 106 27.76 -2.38 2.22
C ASP A 106 28.75 -1.71 3.20
N LEU A 107 28.53 -0.43 3.52
CA LEU A 107 29.26 0.30 4.56
C LEU A 107 29.06 -0.30 5.97
N VAL A 108 27.84 -0.75 6.27
CA VAL A 108 27.43 -1.24 7.60
C VAL A 108 27.65 -2.74 7.77
N VAL A 109 27.54 -3.53 6.71
CA VAL A 109 27.84 -4.97 6.69
C VAL A 109 29.36 -5.21 6.68
N GLY A 110 30.13 -4.29 6.09
CA GLY A 110 31.58 -4.41 5.93
C GLY A 110 31.99 -5.57 5.00
N PRO A 111 33.27 -5.67 4.61
CA PRO A 111 33.80 -6.90 4.06
C PRO A 111 33.91 -7.91 5.20
N ALA A 112 32.94 -8.82 5.33
CA ALA A 112 33.02 -9.93 6.27
C ALA A 112 34.23 -10.80 5.89
N VAL A 113 35.34 -10.66 6.62
CA VAL A 113 36.56 -11.44 6.33
C VAL A 113 36.46 -12.88 6.84
N ASP A 114 35.58 -13.24 7.77
CA ASP A 114 35.63 -14.58 8.39
C ASP A 114 34.28 -15.21 8.82
N SER A 115 33.12 -14.69 8.39
CA SER A 115 31.82 -15.29 8.74
C SER A 115 31.04 -15.69 7.50
N ASP A 116 30.83 -17.00 7.36
CA ASP A 116 30.23 -17.75 6.25
C ASP A 116 28.72 -17.47 6.01
N MET A 117 28.23 -16.31 6.44
CA MET A 117 26.92 -15.75 6.07
C MET A 117 27.00 -14.23 6.23
N GLY A 118 26.58 -13.49 5.21
CA GLY A 118 26.45 -12.02 5.20
C GLY A 118 25.41 -11.50 6.19
N CYS A 119 25.61 -11.78 7.47
CA CYS A 119 24.77 -11.37 8.57
C CYS A 119 25.20 -9.98 9.06
N LEU A 120 24.21 -9.09 9.20
CA LEU A 120 24.40 -7.80 9.88
C LEU A 120 24.82 -8.04 11.33
N ASP A 121 25.74 -7.21 11.83
CA ASP A 121 26.19 -7.21 13.23
C ASP A 121 24.99 -7.22 14.19
N PRO A 122 25.01 -8.00 15.29
CA PRO A 122 24.04 -7.87 16.39
C PRO A 122 23.85 -6.42 16.90
N GLY A 123 24.81 -5.51 16.70
CA GLY A 123 24.66 -4.08 16.97
C GLY A 123 23.69 -3.32 16.04
N CYS A 124 23.30 -3.90 14.90
CA CYS A 124 22.38 -3.28 13.95
C CYS A 124 20.96 -3.16 14.54
N PRO A 125 20.29 -1.99 14.46
CA PRO A 125 18.91 -1.87 14.93
C PRO A 125 17.97 -2.82 14.16
N ASP A 126 16.99 -3.40 14.85
CA ASP A 126 16.13 -4.47 14.31
C ASP A 126 15.43 -4.08 13.01
N LEU A 127 14.99 -2.82 12.90
CA LEU A 127 14.36 -2.30 11.69
C LEU A 127 15.30 -2.42 10.48
N TRP A 128 16.55 -1.97 10.62
CA TRP A 128 17.56 -2.04 9.57
C TRP A 128 17.98 -3.48 9.28
N ARG A 129 18.03 -4.34 10.31
CA ARG A 129 18.24 -5.78 10.14
C ARG A 129 17.15 -6.44 9.30
N GLN A 130 15.90 -5.97 9.42
CA GLN A 130 14.78 -6.46 8.65
C GLN A 130 14.79 -5.94 7.20
N ILE A 131 15.10 -4.66 6.97
CA ILE A 131 14.91 -4.02 5.66
C ILE A 131 16.11 -4.12 4.73
N LEU A 132 17.35 -4.14 5.24
CA LEU A 132 18.55 -4.15 4.40
C LEU A 132 18.66 -5.40 3.52
N PRO A 133 18.32 -6.62 4.00
CA PRO A 133 18.28 -7.80 3.15
C PRO A 133 17.23 -7.70 2.02
N ALA A 134 16.16 -6.91 2.21
CA ALA A 134 15.09 -6.75 1.23
C ALA A 134 15.51 -5.91 0.00
N LEU A 135 16.70 -5.30 -0.01
CA LEU A 135 17.22 -4.53 -1.15
C LEU A 135 17.53 -5.39 -2.38
N ASP A 136 17.93 -6.64 -2.15
CA ASP A 136 18.29 -7.58 -3.22
C ASP A 136 17.25 -8.68 -3.43
N GLN A 137 16.22 -8.73 -2.59
CA GLN A 137 15.15 -9.70 -2.74
C GLN A 137 14.30 -9.34 -3.98
N PRO A 138 14.06 -10.30 -4.89
CA PRO A 138 13.06 -10.12 -5.92
C PRO A 138 11.68 -9.96 -5.26
N HIS A 139 10.76 -9.24 -5.92
CA HIS A 139 9.39 -9.01 -5.45
C HIS A 139 9.22 -8.04 -4.26
N GLN A 140 10.22 -7.21 -3.96
CA GLN A 140 10.07 -6.08 -3.04
C GLN A 140 9.84 -4.77 -3.80
N LEU A 141 8.86 -3.99 -3.36
CA LEU A 141 8.62 -2.63 -3.84
C LEU A 141 9.19 -1.64 -2.84
N TRP A 142 10.18 -0.89 -3.30
CA TRP A 142 10.74 0.23 -2.57
C TRP A 142 10.06 1.53 -3.00
N SER A 143 9.42 2.20 -2.05
CA SER A 143 8.77 3.49 -2.24
C SER A 143 9.18 4.49 -1.17
N ALA A 144 8.86 5.76 -1.38
CA ALA A 144 9.00 6.81 -0.41
C ALA A 144 7.69 7.58 -0.26
N GLU A 145 7.35 7.93 0.96
CA GLU A 145 6.36 8.95 1.25
C GLU A 145 7.06 10.27 1.55
N VAL A 146 6.74 11.31 0.78
CA VAL A 146 7.36 12.63 0.85
C VAL A 146 6.31 13.65 1.26
N LEU A 147 6.56 14.31 2.40
CA LEU A 147 5.75 15.40 2.94
C LEU A 147 6.45 16.72 2.66
N HIS A 148 6.26 17.26 1.46
CA HIS A 148 6.93 18.48 0.96
C HIS A 148 6.79 19.69 1.90
N GLU A 149 5.64 19.85 2.56
CA GLU A 149 5.37 20.95 3.51
C GLU A 149 6.31 20.93 4.73
N THR A 150 6.78 19.74 5.13
CA THR A 150 7.62 19.55 6.32
C THR A 150 9.04 19.11 5.98
N GLY A 151 9.33 18.86 4.69
CA GLY A 151 10.59 18.26 4.24
C GLY A 151 10.81 16.82 4.72
N GLN A 152 9.79 16.16 5.28
CA GLN A 152 9.92 14.80 5.80
C GLN A 152 9.88 13.77 4.68
N VAL A 153 10.77 12.79 4.78
CA VAL A 153 10.88 11.67 3.86
C VAL A 153 10.84 10.38 4.67
N PHE A 154 10.00 9.46 4.23
CA PHE A 154 9.91 8.12 4.78
C PHE A 154 10.15 7.10 3.69
N VAL A 155 11.15 6.25 3.86
CA VAL A 155 11.41 5.13 2.95
C VAL A 155 10.54 3.96 3.38
N GLN A 156 9.88 3.31 2.44
CA GLN A 156 8.97 2.20 2.65
C GLN A 156 9.42 1.02 1.79
N VAL A 157 9.36 -0.17 2.36
CA VAL A 157 9.50 -1.43 1.64
C VAL A 157 8.27 -2.27 1.89
N CYS A 158 7.67 -2.78 0.83
CA CYS A 158 6.52 -3.67 0.91
C CYS A 158 6.61 -4.77 -0.16
N PRO A 159 6.06 -5.97 0.10
CA PRO A 159 6.03 -7.01 -0.91
C PRO A 159 5.11 -6.59 -2.07
N VAL A 160 5.58 -6.80 -3.29
CA VAL A 160 4.78 -6.58 -4.52
C VAL A 160 3.52 -7.45 -4.48
N ALA A 161 3.70 -8.69 -4.07
CA ALA A 161 2.70 -9.74 -4.04
C ALA A 161 2.51 -10.21 -2.60
N ILE A 162 1.29 -10.08 -2.05
CA ILE A 162 0.99 -10.39 -0.64
C ILE A 162 0.55 -11.85 -0.46
N GLU A 163 0.24 -12.55 -1.54
CA GLU A 163 -0.26 -13.93 -1.50
C GLU A 163 0.72 -14.89 -0.85
N SER A 164 2.02 -14.71 -1.11
CA SER A 164 3.07 -15.56 -0.54
C SER A 164 3.17 -15.41 0.98
N ALA A 165 2.95 -14.20 1.50
CA ALA A 165 2.97 -13.90 2.92
C ALA A 165 1.69 -14.39 3.64
N LEU A 166 0.54 -14.32 2.98
CA LEU A 166 -0.76 -14.68 3.57
C LEU A 166 -1.09 -16.17 3.44
N ARG A 167 -0.61 -16.86 2.39
CA ARG A 167 -0.93 -18.28 2.12
C ARG A 167 -0.75 -19.20 3.33
N PRO A 168 0.33 -19.12 4.13
CA PRO A 168 0.48 -19.97 5.31
C PRO A 168 -0.64 -19.77 6.33
N LEU A 169 -1.12 -18.54 6.52
CA LEU A 169 -2.13 -18.19 7.52
C LEU A 169 -3.48 -18.85 7.23
N TRP A 170 -3.81 -19.03 5.94
CA TRP A 170 -5.07 -19.67 5.52
C TRP A 170 -5.11 -21.17 5.80
N THR A 171 -3.95 -21.80 5.98
CA THR A 171 -3.85 -23.24 6.23
C THR A 171 -3.84 -23.60 7.71
N GLU A 172 -3.64 -22.63 8.61
CA GLU A 172 -3.54 -22.87 10.05
C GLU A 172 -4.91 -23.14 10.70
N GLN A 173 -6.00 -22.60 10.13
CA GLN A 173 -7.34 -22.69 10.72
C GLN A 173 -8.46 -22.49 9.69
N PRO A 174 -9.66 -23.06 9.93
CA PRO A 174 -10.83 -22.75 9.11
C PRO A 174 -11.19 -21.27 9.19
N PHE A 175 -11.64 -20.70 8.08
CA PHE A 175 -12.01 -19.29 8.03
C PHE A 175 -13.25 -19.05 7.16
N VAL A 176 -13.93 -17.93 7.41
CA VAL A 176 -15.04 -17.41 6.61
C VAL A 176 -14.75 -15.96 6.29
N LEU A 177 -14.81 -15.60 5.01
CA LEU A 177 -14.65 -14.22 4.54
C LEU A 177 -16.03 -13.67 4.19
N VAL A 178 -16.36 -12.53 4.77
CA VAL A 178 -17.58 -11.78 4.50
C VAL A 178 -17.17 -10.41 4.00
N GLY A 179 -17.73 -9.97 2.89
CA GLY A 179 -17.43 -8.67 2.34
C GLY A 179 -18.22 -8.37 1.08
N GLU A 180 -18.12 -7.12 0.64
CA GLU A 180 -18.87 -6.59 -0.50
C GLU A 180 -17.99 -6.53 -1.75
N GLY A 181 -18.53 -7.00 -2.88
CA GLY A 181 -17.85 -6.85 -4.17
C GLY A 181 -16.45 -7.46 -4.24
N LEU A 182 -16.20 -8.56 -3.51
CA LEU A 182 -14.88 -9.20 -3.43
C LEU A 182 -14.31 -9.56 -4.80
N ASP A 183 -15.18 -10.02 -5.68
CA ASP A 183 -14.86 -10.35 -7.07
C ASP A 183 -16.09 -10.21 -7.96
N VAL A 184 -15.84 -10.03 -9.26
CA VAL A 184 -16.87 -10.02 -10.30
C VAL A 184 -17.39 -11.44 -10.52
N GLU A 185 -16.48 -12.41 -10.51
CA GLU A 185 -16.79 -13.81 -10.75
C GLU A 185 -17.21 -14.53 -9.46
N ARG A 186 -18.13 -15.49 -9.59
CA ARG A 186 -18.64 -16.24 -8.45
C ARG A 186 -17.54 -17.02 -7.73
N GLU A 187 -16.56 -17.56 -8.45
CA GLU A 187 -15.47 -18.35 -7.87
C GLU A 187 -14.40 -17.49 -7.20
N ALA A 188 -14.50 -16.16 -7.34
CA ALA A 188 -13.61 -15.17 -6.79
C ALA A 188 -12.12 -15.45 -7.10
N LEU A 189 -11.82 -15.87 -8.35
CA LEU A 189 -10.48 -16.34 -8.72
C LEU A 189 -9.44 -15.23 -8.54
N ALA A 190 -9.69 -14.02 -9.04
CA ALA A 190 -8.77 -12.90 -8.94
C ALA A 190 -8.57 -12.46 -7.48
N TYR A 191 -9.63 -12.46 -6.67
CA TYR A 191 -9.53 -12.19 -5.24
C TYR A 191 -8.72 -13.27 -4.50
N ARG A 192 -8.94 -14.55 -4.82
CA ARG A 192 -8.22 -15.68 -4.24
C ARG A 192 -6.73 -15.65 -4.59
N GLU A 193 -6.39 -15.40 -5.84
CA GLU A 193 -5.01 -15.31 -6.30
C GLU A 193 -4.25 -14.17 -5.60
N ARG A 194 -4.86 -12.97 -5.52
CA ARG A 194 -4.25 -11.81 -4.85
C ARG A 194 -3.93 -12.03 -3.38
N LEU A 195 -4.75 -12.81 -2.67
CA LEU A 195 -4.60 -13.08 -1.24
C LEU A 195 -3.97 -14.44 -0.93
N GLY A 196 -3.71 -15.27 -1.94
CA GLY A 196 -3.17 -16.62 -1.75
C GLY A 196 -4.14 -17.60 -1.11
N LEU A 197 -5.44 -17.37 -1.28
CA LEU A 197 -6.50 -18.19 -0.69
C LEU A 197 -6.56 -19.57 -1.37
N PRO A 198 -6.77 -20.65 -0.61
CA PRO A 198 -7.08 -21.97 -1.17
C PRO A 198 -8.43 -21.95 -1.94
N PRO A 199 -8.84 -23.05 -2.58
CA PRO A 199 -10.21 -23.22 -3.06
C PRO A 199 -11.23 -23.01 -1.93
N LEU A 200 -12.26 -22.19 -2.18
CA LEU A 200 -13.28 -21.81 -1.22
C LEU A 200 -14.67 -22.16 -1.71
N THR A 201 -15.56 -22.47 -0.79
CA THR A 201 -17.01 -22.44 -1.05
C THR A 201 -17.47 -20.98 -1.07
N THR A 202 -17.92 -20.50 -2.23
CA THR A 202 -18.38 -19.12 -2.38
C THR A 202 -19.91 -19.02 -2.37
N LEU A 203 -20.42 -18.14 -1.51
CA LEU A 203 -21.82 -17.77 -1.45
C LEU A 203 -21.95 -16.31 -1.86
N ARG A 204 -22.84 -16.03 -2.82
CA ARG A 204 -23.19 -14.68 -3.23
C ARG A 204 -24.63 -14.42 -2.81
N PHE A 205 -24.80 -13.57 -1.82
CA PHE A 205 -26.12 -13.08 -1.42
C PHE A 205 -26.52 -11.98 -2.40
N TRP A 206 -27.48 -12.27 -3.27
CA TRP A 206 -28.00 -11.29 -4.21
C TRP A 206 -28.85 -10.29 -3.43
N GLN A 207 -28.59 -8.99 -3.63
CA GLN A 207 -29.65 -8.01 -3.41
C GLN A 207 -30.69 -8.21 -4.51
N THR A 208 -31.98 -8.25 -4.14
CA THR A 208 -33.11 -8.36 -5.06
C THR A 208 -32.87 -7.48 -6.27
N ALA A 209 -33.02 -8.04 -7.47
CA ALA A 209 -32.74 -7.37 -8.74
C ALA A 209 -33.37 -5.96 -8.74
N GLN A 210 -32.53 -4.94 -8.55
CA GLN A 210 -32.89 -3.61 -9.01
C GLN A 210 -32.98 -3.73 -10.53
N ASP A 211 -34.00 -3.12 -11.12
CA ASP A 211 -34.14 -3.07 -12.57
C ASP A 211 -32.79 -2.67 -13.19
N PRO A 212 -32.33 -3.37 -14.24
CA PRO A 212 -31.03 -3.10 -14.84
C PRO A 212 -30.96 -1.63 -15.21
N LEU A 213 -30.05 -0.90 -14.57
CA LEU A 213 -29.78 0.49 -14.90
C LEU A 213 -29.42 0.58 -16.39
N PRO A 214 -30.08 1.43 -17.19
CA PRO A 214 -29.74 1.60 -18.59
C PRO A 214 -28.31 2.16 -18.67
N VAL A 215 -27.38 1.35 -19.19
CA VAL A 215 -25.99 1.76 -19.39
C VAL A 215 -25.89 2.45 -20.75
N VAL A 216 -25.65 3.76 -20.75
CA VAL A 216 -25.34 4.52 -21.96
C VAL A 216 -23.83 4.65 -22.09
N VAL A 217 -23.26 4.08 -23.16
CA VAL A 217 -21.84 4.25 -23.51
C VAL A 217 -21.75 5.26 -24.65
N PRO A 218 -21.44 6.54 -24.37
CA PRO A 218 -21.31 7.54 -25.42
C PRO A 218 -20.08 7.27 -26.29
N ARG A 219 -20.16 7.62 -27.57
CA ARG A 219 -19.01 7.57 -28.49
C ARG A 219 -18.08 8.73 -28.18
N LEU A 220 -17.14 8.51 -27.27
CA LEU A 220 -16.09 9.46 -26.94
C LEU A 220 -14.74 9.06 -27.56
N PRO A 221 -13.85 10.02 -27.87
CA PRO A 221 -12.47 9.76 -28.29
C PRO A 221 -11.68 9.02 -27.19
N VAL A 222 -10.44 8.63 -27.48
CA VAL A 222 -9.57 8.06 -26.43
C VAL A 222 -9.27 9.11 -25.35
N PRO A 223 -9.28 8.75 -24.04
CA PRO A 223 -9.17 9.69 -22.92
C PRO A 223 -7.99 10.65 -22.96
N ASN A 224 -6.87 10.22 -23.56
CA ASN A 224 -5.63 11.01 -23.64
C ASN A 224 -5.52 11.87 -24.91
N SER A 225 -6.59 12.00 -25.69
CA SER A 225 -6.59 12.85 -26.89
C SER A 225 -7.09 14.28 -26.58
N PRO A 226 -6.56 15.32 -27.26
CA PRO A 226 -7.08 16.69 -27.13
C PRO A 226 -8.58 16.81 -27.44
N HIS A 227 -9.09 15.94 -28.32
CA HIS A 227 -10.49 15.90 -28.72
C HIS A 227 -11.42 15.29 -27.67
N PHE A 228 -10.89 14.50 -26.74
CA PHE A 228 -11.70 13.91 -25.67
C PHE A 228 -12.30 14.98 -24.76
N GLN A 229 -11.49 15.96 -24.39
CA GLN A 229 -11.90 17.05 -23.51
C GLN A 229 -13.00 17.91 -24.14
N THR A 230 -12.89 18.21 -25.44
CA THR A 230 -13.86 19.05 -26.14
C THR A 230 -15.22 18.38 -26.33
N GLN A 231 -15.26 17.04 -26.35
CA GLN A 231 -16.49 16.26 -26.54
C GLN A 231 -17.13 15.79 -25.23
N LEU A 232 -16.36 15.67 -24.15
CA LEU A 232 -16.87 15.18 -22.87
C LEU A 232 -17.89 16.14 -22.23
N GLY A 233 -17.60 17.44 -22.21
CA GLY A 233 -18.47 18.45 -21.58
C GLY A 233 -19.90 18.49 -22.17
N PRO A 234 -20.08 18.56 -23.49
CA PRO A 234 -21.39 18.49 -24.13
C PRO A 234 -22.14 17.20 -23.84
N VAL A 235 -21.45 16.06 -23.85
CA VAL A 235 -22.05 14.75 -23.54
C VAL A 235 -22.52 14.69 -22.09
N LEU A 236 -21.71 15.16 -21.14
CA LEU A 236 -22.09 15.24 -19.73
C LEU A 236 -23.31 16.16 -19.53
N LYS A 237 -23.31 17.35 -20.15
CA LYS A 237 -24.46 18.27 -20.08
C LYS A 237 -25.72 17.62 -20.64
N HIS A 238 -25.62 16.94 -21.78
CA HIS A 238 -26.74 16.25 -22.38
C HIS A 238 -27.31 15.16 -21.45
N LEU A 239 -26.47 14.26 -20.95
CA LEU A 239 -26.88 13.19 -20.03
C LEU A 239 -27.47 13.74 -18.71
N ILE A 240 -26.89 14.81 -18.17
CA ILE A 240 -27.40 15.45 -16.94
C ILE A 240 -28.75 16.13 -17.21
N CYS A 241 -28.92 16.82 -18.34
CA CYS A 241 -30.17 17.50 -18.67
C CYS A 241 -31.30 16.52 -19.04
N GLU A 242 -30.99 15.35 -19.58
CA GLU A 242 -31.98 14.32 -19.92
C GLU A 242 -32.52 13.59 -18.69
N HIS A 243 -31.83 13.66 -17.55
CA HIS A 243 -32.24 12.99 -16.33
C HIS A 243 -32.69 13.99 -15.26
N SER A 244 -33.92 13.83 -14.79
CA SER A 244 -34.42 14.58 -13.63
C SER A 244 -33.82 13.98 -12.35
N GLY A 245 -32.85 14.66 -11.74
CA GLY A 245 -32.27 14.21 -10.47
C GLY A 245 -30.86 14.74 -10.21
N SER A 246 -30.21 14.16 -9.20
CA SER A 246 -28.79 14.41 -8.94
C SER A 246 -27.94 13.47 -9.78
N ALA A 247 -26.96 14.01 -10.51
CA ALA A 247 -25.99 13.25 -11.26
C ALA A 247 -24.68 13.11 -10.48
N VAL A 248 -24.15 11.89 -10.41
CA VAL A 248 -22.84 11.60 -9.81
C VAL A 248 -21.87 11.25 -10.93
N VAL A 249 -20.83 12.04 -11.10
CA VAL A 249 -19.76 11.79 -12.08
C VAL A 249 -18.54 11.25 -11.35
N LEU A 250 -18.17 10.00 -11.63
CA LEU A 250 -16.99 9.35 -11.07
C LEU A 250 -15.81 9.52 -12.03
N VAL A 251 -14.80 10.27 -11.60
CA VAL A 251 -13.58 10.55 -12.38
C VAL A 251 -12.38 10.04 -11.60
N SER A 252 -11.66 9.07 -12.18
CA SER A 252 -10.49 8.46 -11.53
C SER A 252 -9.19 9.24 -11.74
N ASP A 253 -9.15 10.17 -12.69
CA ASP A 253 -7.98 10.99 -13.04
C ASP A 253 -8.07 12.40 -12.42
N ARG A 254 -7.01 12.84 -11.71
CA ARG A 254 -6.98 14.13 -11.01
C ARG A 254 -6.98 15.35 -11.94
N PRO A 255 -6.13 15.42 -12.98
CA PRO A 255 -6.25 16.46 -14.01
C PRO A 255 -7.66 16.59 -14.58
N LEU A 256 -8.30 15.47 -14.91
CA LEU A 256 -9.65 15.47 -15.47
C LEU A 256 -10.71 15.90 -14.43
N GLN A 257 -10.54 15.53 -13.16
CA GLN A 257 -11.40 15.95 -12.06
C GLN A 257 -11.36 17.48 -11.85
N ALA A 258 -10.18 18.09 -11.89
CA ALA A 258 -10.02 19.54 -11.74
C ALA A 258 -10.72 20.34 -12.85
N GLN A 259 -10.80 19.77 -14.05
CA GLN A 259 -11.44 20.40 -15.21
C GLN A 259 -12.96 20.25 -15.16
N ILE A 260 -13.48 19.07 -14.79
CA ILE A 260 -14.92 18.83 -14.69
C ILE A 260 -15.53 19.60 -13.50
N GLY A 261 -14.83 19.67 -12.37
CA GLY A 261 -15.31 20.39 -11.18
C GLY A 261 -15.34 21.91 -11.32
N ALA A 262 -14.69 22.48 -12.34
CA ALA A 262 -14.72 23.91 -12.65
C ALA A 262 -15.84 24.31 -13.64
N THR A 263 -16.62 23.34 -14.14
CA THR A 263 -17.70 23.54 -15.12
C THR A 263 -19.06 23.57 -14.44
#